data_AF-A0A261GH00-F1
#
_entry.id   AF-A0A261GH00-F1
#
_cell.length_a   1.000
_cell.length_b   1.000
_cell.length_c   1.000
_cell.angle_alpha   90.00
_cell.angle_beta   90.00
_cell.angle_gamma   90.00
#
_symmetry.space_group_name_H-M   'P 1'
#
loop_
_entity.id
_entity.type
_entity.pdbx_description
1 polymer ?
#
loop_
_entity_poly.entity_id
_entity_poly.type
_entity_poly.pdbx_seq_one_letter_code
_entity_poly.pdbx_strand_id
1 'polypeptide(L)'
;MRRLFCLLLLSPIACSALTETTGIPASVSQVQTEIVNGQIVRIIQHNMELNPTVQFELLSRPNFEAIQTLTISEIPYDGEMLSLKDSSGAFVEDISIENNHVNILFDYYFLEGGSVLLECELPVTKESFDALQCHKQ
;
A
#
# COMPACT_ATOMS: atom_id res chain seq x y z
N MET A 1 4.22 -75.49 17.99
CA MET A 1 3.54 -74.80 16.87
C MET A 1 3.47 -73.31 17.20
N ARG A 2 4.02 -72.46 16.33
CA ARG A 2 3.98 -70.98 16.40
C ARG A 2 2.61 -70.46 15.93
N ARG A 3 2.01 -69.50 16.66
CA ARG A 3 1.15 -68.39 16.19
C ARG A 3 1.18 -67.33 17.30
N LEU A 4 1.99 -66.27 17.26
CA LEU A 4 1.94 -65.05 16.44
C LEU A 4 0.52 -64.49 16.27
N PHE A 5 0.15 -63.51 17.09
CA PHE A 5 -0.90 -62.53 16.75
C PHE A 5 -0.55 -61.15 17.35
N CYS A 6 -0.61 -60.16 16.47
CA CYS A 6 -0.14 -58.78 16.61
C CYS A 6 -0.84 -58.00 17.73
N LEU A 7 -0.04 -57.34 18.58
CA LEU A 7 -0.49 -56.17 19.35
C LEU A 7 -0.44 -54.94 18.44
N LEU A 8 -1.61 -54.48 18.02
CA LEU A 8 -1.82 -53.13 17.46
C LEU A 8 -1.67 -52.11 18.59
N LEU A 9 -0.54 -51.42 18.63
CA LEU A 9 -0.29 -50.24 19.45
C LEU A 9 -1.16 -49.07 18.94
N LEU A 10 -2.32 -48.87 19.55
CA LEU A 10 -3.07 -47.63 19.46
C LEU A 10 -2.33 -46.55 20.28
N SER A 11 -1.57 -45.71 19.58
CA SER A 11 -1.00 -44.48 20.12
C SER A 11 -2.14 -43.54 20.53
N PRO A 12 -2.23 -43.10 21.80
CA PRO A 12 -3.09 -41.97 22.12
C PRO A 12 -2.45 -40.72 21.53
N ILE A 13 -3.12 -40.13 20.53
CA ILE A 13 -2.86 -38.75 20.10
C ILE A 13 -3.15 -37.89 21.34
N ALA A 14 -2.10 -37.45 22.02
CA ALA A 14 -2.21 -36.47 23.09
C ALA A 14 -2.73 -35.18 22.46
N CYS A 15 -4.03 -34.96 22.60
CA CYS A 15 -4.65 -33.67 22.33
C CYS A 15 -4.17 -32.74 23.44
N SER A 16 -3.15 -31.93 23.16
CA SER A 16 -2.73 -30.84 24.04
C SER A 16 -3.88 -29.85 24.13
N ALA A 17 -4.75 -30.00 25.12
CA ALA A 17 -5.66 -28.93 25.52
C ALA A 17 -4.77 -27.75 25.97
N LEU A 18 -4.91 -26.61 25.30
CA LEU A 18 -4.35 -25.35 25.75
C LEU A 18 -4.86 -25.10 27.16
N THR A 19 -3.98 -25.28 28.15
CA THR A 19 -4.21 -24.80 29.50
C THR A 19 -4.30 -23.28 29.41
N GLU A 20 -5.52 -22.74 29.46
CA GLU A 20 -5.74 -21.34 29.78
C GLU A 20 -5.17 -21.11 31.19
N THR A 21 -3.96 -20.58 31.24
CA THR A 21 -3.41 -20.08 32.48
C THR A 21 -4.25 -18.87 32.86
N THR A 22 -4.89 -18.94 34.03
CA THR A 22 -5.47 -17.80 34.74
C THR A 22 -4.32 -16.85 35.12
N GLY A 23 -3.78 -16.13 34.14
CA GLY A 23 -2.62 -15.27 34.27
C GLY A 23 -3.05 -13.81 34.37
N ILE A 24 -2.43 -13.09 35.30
CA ILE A 24 -2.47 -11.63 35.41
C ILE A 24 -2.42 -11.01 34.01
N PRO A 25 -3.32 -10.08 33.65
CA PRO A 25 -3.33 -9.51 32.30
C PRO A 25 -1.96 -8.94 31.96
N ALA A 26 -1.41 -9.37 30.82
CA ALA A 26 -0.09 -8.95 30.40
C ALA A 26 -0.06 -7.43 30.17
N SER A 27 0.74 -6.73 30.96
CA SER A 27 0.92 -5.29 30.80
C SER A 27 1.81 -5.01 29.59
N VAL A 28 1.21 -4.51 28.51
CA VAL A 28 1.97 -4.01 27.36
C VAL A 28 2.73 -2.77 27.79
N SER A 29 4.06 -2.86 27.85
CA SER A 29 4.93 -1.75 28.23
C SER A 29 5.35 -0.91 27.04
N GLN A 30 5.50 -1.53 25.87
CA GLN A 30 5.95 -0.85 24.66
C GLN A 30 5.43 -1.56 23.41
N VAL A 31 5.05 -0.76 22.42
CA VAL A 31 4.77 -1.21 21.05
C VAL A 31 5.64 -0.39 20.11
N GLN A 32 6.45 -1.06 19.29
CA GLN A 32 7.28 -0.44 18.27
C GLN A 32 6.96 -1.06 16.90
N THR A 33 6.85 -0.25 15.86
CA THR A 33 6.59 -0.72 14.49
C THR A 33 7.68 -0.20 13.57
N GLU A 34 8.37 -1.10 12.87
CA GLU A 34 9.51 -0.80 12.00
C GLU A 34 9.37 -1.47 10.64
N ILE A 35 10.12 -0.97 9.66
CA ILE A 35 10.25 -1.61 8.34
C ILE A 35 11.58 -2.38 8.31
N VAL A 36 11.49 -3.71 8.16
CA VAL A 36 12.65 -4.59 8.05
C VAL A 36 12.50 -5.43 6.78
N ASN A 37 13.45 -5.32 5.85
CA ASN A 37 13.43 -6.02 4.56
C ASN A 37 12.11 -5.86 3.79
N GLY A 38 11.53 -4.66 3.80
CA GLY A 38 10.28 -4.35 3.11
C GLY A 38 9.01 -4.87 3.80
N GLN A 39 9.14 -5.61 4.90
CA GLN A 39 8.02 -6.08 5.73
C GLN A 39 7.79 -5.14 6.91
N ILE A 40 6.55 -5.07 7.39
CA ILE A 40 6.23 -4.32 8.62
C ILE A 40 6.36 -5.28 9.79
N VAL A 41 7.24 -4.96 10.74
CA VAL A 41 7.45 -5.73 11.96
C VAL A 41 6.94 -4.93 13.14
N ARG A 42 6.01 -5.50 13.91
CA ARG A 42 5.53 -4.94 15.17
C ARG A 42 6.10 -5.74 16.33
N ILE A 43 6.82 -5.05 17.21
CA ILE A 43 7.42 -5.60 18.42
C ILE A 43 6.58 -5.11 19.60
N ILE A 44 6.06 -6.04 20.39
CA ILE A 44 5.25 -5.77 21.57
C ILE A 44 6.00 -6.34 22.76
N GLN A 45 6.36 -5.47 23.70
CA GLN A 45 7.00 -5.85 24.94
C GLN A 45 5.95 -5.90 26.04
N HIS A 46 5.91 -7.02 26.76
CA HIS A 46 5.12 -7.20 27.96
C HIS A 46 6.07 -7.34 29.14
N ASN A 47 6.34 -6.22 29.82
CA ASN A 47 7.13 -6.25 31.04
C ASN A 47 6.23 -6.66 32.21
N MET A 48 6.33 -7.92 32.62
CA MET A 48 5.66 -8.48 33.80
C MET A 48 6.68 -8.97 34.81
N GLU A 49 6.35 -8.87 36.10
CA GLU A 49 7.22 -9.30 37.20
C GLU A 49 7.55 -10.80 37.15
N LEU A 50 6.56 -11.64 36.81
CA LEU A 50 6.70 -13.10 36.84
C LEU A 50 6.90 -13.75 35.47
N ASN A 51 6.48 -13.09 34.38
CA ASN A 51 6.52 -13.68 33.05
C ASN A 51 6.69 -12.61 31.96
N PRO A 52 7.86 -11.97 31.85
CA PRO A 52 8.10 -11.00 30.80
C PRO A 52 8.08 -11.70 29.43
N THR A 53 7.38 -11.13 28.46
CA THR A 53 7.33 -11.66 27.09
C THR A 53 7.61 -10.57 26.07
N VAL A 54 8.18 -10.97 24.93
CA VAL A 54 8.32 -10.11 23.75
C VAL A 54 7.64 -10.83 22.60
N GLN A 55 6.63 -10.19 22.02
CA GLN A 55 5.89 -10.67 20.88
C GLN A 55 6.36 -9.96 19.62
N PHE A 56 6.58 -10.73 18.57
CA PHE A 56 6.92 -10.24 17.24
C PHE A 56 5.78 -10.59 16.30
N GLU A 57 5.27 -9.58 15.61
CA GLU A 57 4.27 -9.75 14.58
C GLU A 57 4.85 -9.28 13.26
N LEU A 58 4.68 -10.11 12.23
CA LEU A 58 4.95 -9.75 10.86
C LEU A 58 3.63 -9.36 10.21
N LEU A 59 3.48 -8.09 9.88
CA LEU A 59 2.27 -7.58 9.25
C LEU A 59 2.45 -7.58 7.74
N SER A 60 1.55 -8.26 7.03
CA SER A 60 1.50 -8.18 5.58
C SER A 60 1.12 -6.76 5.16
N ARG A 61 1.87 -6.18 4.23
CA ARG A 61 1.37 -5.02 3.49
C ARG A 61 0.29 -5.50 2.52
N PRO A 62 -0.79 -4.74 2.30
CA PRO A 62 -1.69 -5.02 1.18
C PRO A 62 -0.84 -5.13 -0.10
N ASN A 63 -1.01 -6.24 -0.82
CA ASN A 63 -0.41 -6.38 -2.13
C ASN A 63 -1.20 -5.48 -3.08
N PHE A 64 -0.57 -4.42 -3.59
CA PHE A 64 -1.19 -3.55 -4.57
C PHE A 64 -0.84 -4.07 -5.95
N GLU A 65 -1.86 -4.44 -6.72
CA GLU A 65 -1.73 -4.69 -8.15
C GLU A 65 -2.26 -3.47 -8.91
N ALA A 66 -1.50 -2.98 -9.88
CA ALA A 66 -1.96 -1.88 -10.72
C ALA A 66 -3.12 -2.39 -11.60
N ILE A 67 -4.32 -1.85 -11.38
CA ILE A 67 -5.51 -2.16 -12.20
C ILE A 67 -5.36 -1.53 -13.59
N GLN A 68 -4.80 -0.31 -13.64
CA GLN A 68 -4.48 0.41 -14.87
C GLN A 68 -3.27 1.31 -14.63
N THR A 69 -2.46 1.51 -15.67
CA THR A 69 -1.42 2.54 -15.72
C THR A 69 -1.76 3.53 -16.82
N LEU A 70 -1.79 4.82 -16.49
CA LEU A 70 -1.91 5.92 -17.43
C LEU A 70 -0.60 6.71 -17.44
N THR A 71 -0.10 7.00 -18.63
CA THR A 71 1.04 7.90 -18.85
C THR A 71 0.57 9.06 -19.69
N ILE A 72 0.70 10.28 -19.16
CA ILE A 72 0.33 11.52 -19.87
C ILE A 72 1.56 11.99 -20.65
N SER A 73 1.47 12.02 -21.98
CA SER A 73 2.50 12.55 -22.88
C SER A 73 2.04 13.80 -23.64
N GLU A 74 0.74 14.05 -23.66
CA GLU A 74 0.10 15.16 -24.34
C GLU A 74 -1.01 15.75 -23.46
N ILE A 75 -1.25 17.05 -23.57
CA ILE A 75 -2.25 17.77 -22.79
C ILE A 75 -3.22 18.50 -23.73
N PRO A 76 -4.55 18.36 -23.55
CA PRO A 76 -5.51 19.12 -24.35
C PRO A 76 -5.44 20.63 -24.02
N TYR A 77 -5.36 21.48 -25.03
CA TYR A 77 -5.38 22.94 -24.88
C TYR A 77 -5.95 23.61 -26.13
N ASP A 78 -6.95 24.47 -25.96
CA ASP A 78 -7.58 25.27 -27.02
C ASP A 78 -7.97 24.48 -28.29
N GLY A 79 -8.48 23.26 -28.10
CA GLY A 79 -8.89 22.38 -29.21
C GLY A 79 -7.75 21.60 -29.88
N GLU A 80 -6.51 21.78 -29.42
CA GLU A 80 -5.32 21.05 -29.86
C GLU A 80 -4.74 20.18 -28.74
N MET A 81 -3.74 19.36 -29.06
CA MET A 81 -2.99 18.56 -28.11
C MET A 81 -1.55 19.08 -28.04
N LEU A 82 -1.13 19.53 -26.86
CA LEU A 82 0.24 19.97 -26.59
C LEU A 82 1.11 18.77 -26.22
N SER A 83 2.14 18.50 -27.02
CA SER A 83 3.13 17.47 -26.73
C SER A 83 4.06 17.92 -25.60
N LEU A 84 4.12 17.15 -24.51
CA LEU A 84 5.03 17.46 -23.40
C LEU A 84 6.51 17.35 -23.82
N LYS A 85 6.80 16.44 -24.77
CA LYS A 85 8.15 16.21 -25.28
C LYS A 85 8.60 17.30 -26.23
N ASP A 86 7.69 17.86 -27.01
CA ASP A 86 7.97 18.90 -28.01
C ASP A 86 7.71 20.31 -27.45
N SER A 87 7.88 20.47 -26.15
CA SER A 87 7.83 21.74 -25.43
C SER A 87 9.24 22.31 -25.23
N SER A 88 9.35 23.60 -24.91
CA SER A 88 10.60 24.17 -24.34
C SER A 88 10.83 23.71 -22.90
N GLY A 89 9.78 23.18 -22.26
CA GLY A 89 9.74 22.70 -20.89
C GLY A 89 8.29 22.48 -20.48
N ALA A 90 8.04 21.44 -19.71
CA ALA A 90 6.75 21.19 -19.09
C ALA A 90 6.97 20.65 -17.69
N PHE A 91 6.35 21.29 -16.71
CA PHE A 91 6.56 21.02 -15.30
C PHE A 91 5.23 20.76 -14.62
N VAL A 92 5.23 19.81 -13.68
CA VAL A 92 4.10 19.60 -12.77
C VAL A 92 4.36 20.43 -11.53
N GLU A 93 3.59 21.50 -11.37
CA GLU A 93 3.74 22.45 -10.27
C GLU A 93 3.00 21.98 -9.02
N ASP A 94 1.86 21.33 -9.20
CA ASP A 94 1.06 20.78 -8.09
C ASP A 94 0.29 19.52 -8.52
N ILE A 95 0.04 18.64 -7.55
CA ILE A 95 -0.86 17.48 -7.66
C ILE A 95 -1.69 17.38 -6.39
N SER A 96 -3.00 17.44 -6.54
CA SER A 96 -3.94 17.21 -5.43
C SER A 96 -4.98 16.17 -5.79
N ILE A 97 -5.60 15.59 -4.77
CA ILE A 97 -6.69 14.62 -4.92
C ILE A 97 -7.90 15.17 -4.20
N GLU A 98 -8.96 15.43 -4.94
CA GLU A 98 -10.23 15.91 -4.39
C GLU A 98 -11.38 15.06 -4.92
N ASN A 99 -12.15 14.49 -3.99
CA ASN A 99 -13.24 13.55 -4.29
C ASN A 99 -12.70 12.35 -5.11
N ASN A 100 -13.07 12.29 -6.40
CA ASN A 100 -12.69 11.25 -7.36
C ASN A 100 -11.88 11.83 -8.53
N HIS A 101 -11.21 12.96 -8.34
CA HIS A 101 -10.38 13.61 -9.36
C HIS A 101 -8.96 13.77 -8.84
N VAL A 102 -7.99 13.50 -9.72
CA VAL A 102 -6.60 13.93 -9.53
C VAL A 102 -6.47 15.25 -10.28
N ASN A 103 -6.27 16.33 -9.52
CA ASN A 103 -6.06 17.67 -10.07
C ASN A 103 -4.55 17.88 -10.23
N ILE A 104 -4.12 18.35 -11.40
CA ILE A 104 -2.72 18.51 -11.78
C ILE A 104 -2.55 19.91 -12.35
N LEU A 105 -1.60 20.67 -11.82
CA LEU A 105 -1.22 21.96 -12.37
C LEU A 105 0.04 21.80 -13.23
N PHE A 106 -0.08 22.07 -14.53
CA PHE A 106 1.03 22.04 -15.47
C PHE A 106 1.48 23.44 -15.87
N ASP A 107 2.77 23.75 -15.71
CA ASP A 107 3.38 24.93 -16.34
C ASP A 107 4.06 24.50 -17.64
N TYR A 108 3.49 24.93 -18.77
CA TYR A 108 3.90 24.54 -20.11
C TYR A 108 4.57 25.71 -20.85
N TYR A 109 5.77 25.49 -21.37
CA TYR A 109 6.56 26.48 -22.10
C TYR A 109 6.59 26.14 -23.59
N PHE A 110 6.13 27.06 -24.44
CA PHE A 110 6.09 26.87 -25.89
C PHE A 110 7.48 27.02 -26.53
N LEU A 111 7.73 26.30 -27.63
CA LEU A 111 8.98 26.41 -28.40
C LEU A 111 9.19 27.81 -29.01
N GLU A 112 8.10 28.46 -29.41
CA GLU A 112 8.12 29.81 -30.00
C GLU A 112 8.22 30.92 -28.94
N GLY A 113 8.25 30.54 -27.66
CA GLY A 113 8.25 31.45 -26.52
C GLY A 113 6.85 31.67 -25.94
N GLY A 114 6.83 32.13 -24.68
CA GLY A 114 5.63 32.19 -23.86
C GLY A 114 5.40 30.91 -23.05
N SER A 115 4.49 31.00 -22.09
CA SER A 115 4.06 29.87 -21.28
C SER A 115 2.57 29.95 -20.98
N VAL A 116 2.01 28.81 -20.57
CA VAL A 116 0.65 28.70 -20.09
C VAL A 116 0.61 27.78 -18.88
N LEU A 117 -0.16 28.20 -17.88
CA LEU A 117 -0.45 27.40 -16.71
C LEU A 117 -1.81 26.71 -16.93
N LEU A 118 -1.81 25.38 -16.88
CA LEU A 118 -2.94 24.52 -17.20
C LEU A 118 -3.37 23.77 -15.95
N GLU A 119 -4.60 23.99 -15.52
CA GLU A 119 -5.26 23.17 -14.52
C GLU A 119 -5.91 21.99 -15.24
N CYS A 120 -5.48 20.79 -14.89
CA CYS A 120 -5.95 19.54 -15.46
C CYS A 120 -6.65 18.68 -14.41
N GLU A 121 -7.78 18.09 -14.77
CA GLU A 121 -8.53 17.16 -13.95
C GLU A 121 -8.51 15.78 -14.62
N LEU A 122 -8.07 14.77 -13.88
CA LEU A 122 -8.15 13.37 -14.27
C LEU A 122 -9.20 12.67 -13.40
N PRO A 123 -10.39 12.38 -13.95
CA PRO A 123 -11.39 11.63 -13.21
C PRO A 123 -10.93 10.19 -13.00
N VAL A 124 -11.13 9.69 -11.78
CA VAL A 124 -10.77 8.34 -11.35
C VAL A 124 -12.04 7.60 -10.98
N THR A 125 -12.30 6.51 -11.69
CA THR A 125 -13.39 5.59 -11.35
C THR A 125 -12.85 4.42 -10.53
N LYS A 126 -13.73 3.49 -10.17
CA LYS A 126 -13.33 2.27 -9.43
C LYS A 126 -12.35 1.40 -10.21
N GLU A 127 -12.38 1.44 -11.54
CA GLU A 127 -11.67 0.50 -12.41
C GLU A 127 -10.82 1.18 -13.48
N SER A 128 -10.92 2.50 -13.65
CA SER A 128 -10.23 3.22 -14.72
C SER A 128 -9.91 4.68 -14.39
N PHE A 129 -9.02 5.25 -15.19
CA PHE A 129 -8.88 6.67 -15.42
C PHE A 129 -9.72 7.07 -16.64
N ASP A 130 -10.49 8.14 -16.53
CA ASP A 130 -11.19 8.73 -17.67
C ASP A 130 -10.31 9.75 -18.40
N ALA A 131 -10.86 10.45 -19.41
CA ALA A 131 -10.11 11.43 -20.18
C ALA A 131 -9.67 12.62 -19.31
N LEU A 132 -8.38 12.97 -19.42
CA LEU A 132 -7.82 14.19 -18.86
C LEU A 132 -8.49 15.40 -19.50
N GLN A 133 -9.00 16.32 -18.69
CA GLN A 133 -9.56 17.58 -19.14
C GLN A 133 -8.70 18.71 -18.59
N CYS A 134 -8.39 19.70 -19.40
CA CYS A 134 -7.55 20.81 -18.97
C CYS A 134 -8.12 22.14 -19.42
N HIS A 135 -7.93 23.15 -18.58
CA HIS A 135 -8.27 24.53 -18.85
C HIS A 135 -7.13 25.45 -18.43
N LYS A 136 -7.07 26.61 -19.06
CA LYS A 136 -6.13 27.65 -18.65
C LYS A 136 -6.57 28.23 -17.31
N GLN A 137 -5.61 28.39 -16.40
CA GLN A 137 -5.80 29.12 -15.14
C GLN A 137 -5.91 30.63 -15.35
#